data_AF-A0A940UPJ7-F1
#
_entry.id   AF-A0A940UPJ7-F1
#
_cell.length_a   1.000
_cell.length_b   1.000
_cell.length_c   1.000
_cell.angle_alpha   90.00
_cell.angle_beta   90.00
_cell.angle_gamma   90.00
#
_symmetry.space_group_name_H-M   'P 1'
#
loop_
_entity.id
_entity.type
_entity.pdbx_description
1 polymer ?
#
loop_
_entity_poly.entity_id
_entity_poly.type
_entity_poly.pdbx_seq_one_letter_code
_entity_poly.pdbx_strand_id
1 'polypeptide(L)'
;PTRMDYYKKYQEIIADYNREKDRVTVEETFAKLVELANSLDAEQRRAAEEGLSEDELALFDLLLKEKISKADREKLKQASRALLASLRELIGPMPKWTQNTSTQAEVKVFILDSLWQSLPRPPFSDDETEASADRVYDYVWQRSATGPALMAA
;
A
#
# COMPACT_ATOMS: atom_id res chain seq x y z
N PRO A 1 12.42 24.02 -15.74
CA PRO A 1 13.41 22.92 -15.87
C PRO A 1 12.81 21.76 -16.67
N THR A 2 13.41 21.44 -17.81
CA THR A 2 12.94 20.36 -18.70
C THR A 2 13.63 19.04 -18.33
N ARG A 3 13.06 17.89 -18.75
CA ARG A 3 13.63 16.54 -18.52
C ARG A 3 15.11 16.43 -18.94
N MET A 4 15.51 17.25 -19.91
CA MET A 4 16.88 17.37 -20.43
C MET A 4 17.88 17.91 -19.40
N ASP A 5 17.43 18.79 -18.50
CA ASP A 5 18.29 19.47 -17.52
C ASP A 5 18.73 18.53 -16.39
N TYR A 6 17.88 17.58 -16.01
CA TYR A 6 18.19 16.57 -15.00
C TYR A 6 19.18 15.53 -15.53
N TYR A 7 19.09 15.17 -16.81
CA TYR A 7 20.03 14.23 -17.43
C TYR A 7 21.46 14.80 -17.51
N LYS A 8 21.61 16.10 -17.79
CA LYS A 8 22.92 16.77 -17.78
C LYS A 8 23.54 16.83 -16.39
N LYS A 9 22.78 17.28 -15.40
CA LYS A 9 23.24 17.28 -13.99
C LYS A 9 23.61 15.87 -13.52
N TYR A 10 22.86 14.87 -13.97
CA TYR A 10 23.18 13.47 -13.70
C TYR A 10 24.54 13.06 -14.29
N GLN A 11 24.81 13.35 -15.57
CA GLN A 11 26.10 13.01 -16.20
C GLN A 11 27.29 13.71 -15.51
N GLU A 12 27.13 14.95 -15.06
CA GLU A 12 28.16 15.69 -14.32
C GLU A 12 28.46 15.05 -12.96
N ILE A 13 27.42 14.69 -12.20
CA ILE A 13 27.57 14.01 -10.90
C ILE A 13 28.22 12.62 -11.10
N ILE A 14 27.87 11.91 -12.17
CA ILE A 14 28.48 10.62 -12.53
C ILE A 14 29.96 10.78 -12.86
N ALA A 15 30.33 11.81 -13.62
CA ALA A 15 31.71 12.12 -13.99
C ALA A 15 32.58 12.49 -12.78
N ASP A 16 32.03 13.24 -11.83
CA ASP A 16 32.74 13.62 -10.60
C ASP A 16 32.89 12.46 -9.62
N TYR A 17 31.87 11.61 -9.52
CA TYR A 17 31.92 10.42 -8.69
C TYR A 17 33.02 9.44 -9.24
N ASN A 18 33.29 9.40 -10.56
CA ASN A 18 34.05 8.36 -11.30
C ASN A 18 35.52 8.18 -10.90
N ARG A 19 35.99 9.00 -9.97
CA ARG A 19 37.40 9.07 -9.59
C ARG A 19 37.81 8.08 -8.49
N GLU A 20 36.87 7.54 -7.71
CA GLU A 20 37.18 6.68 -6.56
C GLU A 20 36.79 5.21 -6.82
N LYS A 21 37.73 4.31 -6.55
CA LYS A 21 37.86 3.00 -7.17
C LYS A 21 37.22 1.89 -6.32
N ASP A 22 35.88 1.81 -6.32
CA ASP A 22 35.08 0.66 -5.80
C ASP A 22 33.69 0.56 -6.50
N ARG A 23 33.63 0.90 -7.80
CA ARG A 23 32.40 1.41 -8.46
C ARG A 23 31.57 0.49 -9.35
N VAL A 24 32.07 -0.62 -9.87
CA VAL A 24 31.34 -1.40 -10.90
C VAL A 24 29.98 -1.88 -10.36
N THR A 25 29.93 -2.28 -9.09
CA THR A 25 28.68 -2.73 -8.44
C THR A 25 27.71 -1.58 -8.17
N VAL A 26 28.19 -0.36 -7.88
CA VAL A 26 27.34 0.80 -7.56
C VAL A 26 26.66 1.32 -8.83
N GLU A 27 27.40 1.40 -9.93
CA GLU A 27 26.88 1.83 -11.23
C GLU A 27 25.84 0.86 -11.78
N GLU A 28 26.11 -0.45 -11.72
CA GLU A 28 25.15 -1.48 -12.14
C GLU A 28 23.89 -1.47 -11.28
N THR A 29 24.02 -1.26 -9.96
CA THR A 29 22.87 -1.17 -9.06
C THR A 29 22.03 0.06 -9.38
N PHE A 30 22.68 1.21 -9.62
CA PHE A 30 21.97 2.44 -9.96
C PHE A 30 21.27 2.35 -11.32
N ALA A 31 21.92 1.76 -12.33
CA ALA A 31 21.31 1.52 -13.63
C ALA A 31 20.05 0.65 -13.51
N LYS A 32 20.10 -0.43 -12.72
CA LYS A 32 18.95 -1.29 -12.43
C LYS A 32 17.82 -0.54 -11.71
N LEU A 33 18.14 0.37 -10.78
CA LEU A 33 17.14 1.20 -10.10
C LEU A 33 16.45 2.18 -11.07
N VAL A 34 17.21 2.79 -11.99
CA VAL A 34 16.65 3.69 -13.02
C VAL A 34 15.78 2.91 -14.01
N GLU A 35 16.21 1.74 -14.44
CA GLU A 35 15.42 0.87 -15.31
C GLU A 35 14.10 0.46 -14.64
N LEU A 36 14.16 0.01 -13.39
CA LEU A 36 12.99 -0.32 -12.58
C LEU A 36 12.04 0.89 -12.46
N ALA A 37 12.56 2.07 -12.08
CA ALA A 37 11.74 3.28 -11.96
C ALA A 37 11.08 3.70 -13.29
N ASN A 38 11.69 3.37 -14.43
CA ASN A 38 11.11 3.60 -15.75
C ASN A 38 10.08 2.53 -16.14
N SER A 39 10.21 1.30 -15.65
CA SER A 39 9.28 0.21 -15.95
C SER A 39 8.00 0.22 -15.12
N LEU A 40 8.00 0.88 -13.95
CA LEU A 40 6.80 0.96 -13.10
C LEU A 40 5.67 1.75 -13.78
N ASP A 41 4.46 1.21 -13.70
CA ASP A 41 3.24 1.94 -14.05
C ASP A 41 2.87 3.00 -12.99
N ALA A 42 1.77 3.72 -13.22
CA ALA A 42 1.36 4.81 -12.34
C ALA A 42 0.99 4.35 -10.92
N GLU A 43 0.35 3.20 -10.77
CA GLU A 43 -0.11 2.71 -9.46
C GLU A 43 1.05 2.10 -8.68
N GLN A 44 1.94 1.38 -9.37
CA GLN A 44 3.19 0.89 -8.80
C GLN A 44 4.10 2.02 -8.29
N ARG A 45 4.15 3.15 -9.01
CA ARG A 45 4.86 4.35 -8.54
C ARG A 45 4.21 4.94 -7.30
N ARG A 46 2.88 5.08 -7.26
CA ARG A 46 2.16 5.58 -6.08
C ARG A 46 2.41 4.69 -4.87
N ALA A 47 2.35 3.37 -5.06
CA ALA A 47 2.59 2.40 -3.99
C ALA A 47 4.01 2.55 -3.44
N ALA A 48 5.01 2.64 -4.33
CA ALA A 48 6.40 2.88 -3.96
C ALA A 48 6.62 4.23 -3.24
N GLU A 49 5.99 5.32 -3.70
CA GLU A 49 6.04 6.64 -3.05
C GLU A 49 5.45 6.62 -1.64
N GLU A 50 4.41 5.80 -1.42
CA GLU A 50 3.83 5.59 -0.10
C GLU A 50 4.58 4.57 0.75
N GLY A 51 5.50 3.80 0.16
CA GLY A 51 6.18 2.68 0.79
C GLY A 51 5.27 1.49 1.03
N LEU A 52 4.23 1.31 0.22
CA LEU A 52 3.21 0.28 0.31
C LEU A 52 3.30 -0.66 -0.90
N SER A 53 2.79 -1.88 -0.77
CA SER A 53 2.40 -2.68 -1.95
C SER A 53 1.10 -2.13 -2.57
N GLU A 54 0.77 -2.53 -3.80
CA GLU A 54 -0.47 -2.10 -4.46
C GLU A 54 -1.73 -2.48 -3.65
N ASP A 55 -1.72 -3.65 -2.99
CA ASP A 55 -2.83 -4.12 -2.15
C ASP A 55 -2.98 -3.29 -0.88
N GLU A 56 -1.85 -2.97 -0.24
CA GLU A 56 -1.82 -2.11 0.93
C GLU A 56 -2.22 -0.67 0.57
N LEU A 57 -1.80 -0.18 -0.60
CA LEU A 57 -2.19 1.13 -1.13
C LEU A 57 -3.70 1.20 -1.35
N ALA A 58 -4.31 0.16 -1.91
CA ALA A 58 -5.76 0.12 -2.11
C ALA A 58 -6.52 0.23 -0.79
N LEU A 59 -6.10 -0.50 0.25
CA LEU A 59 -6.70 -0.37 1.59
C LEU A 59 -6.42 1.00 2.21
N PHE A 60 -5.20 1.54 2.04
CA PHE A 60 -4.85 2.87 2.51
C PHE A 60 -5.74 3.94 1.87
N ASP A 61 -5.97 3.88 0.55
CA ASP A 61 -6.81 4.82 -0.19
C ASP A 61 -8.26 4.79 0.29
N LEU A 62 -8.79 3.63 0.70
CA LEU A 62 -10.12 3.52 1.30
C LEU A 62 -10.21 4.23 2.67
N LEU A 63 -9.11 4.25 3.44
CA LEU A 63 -9.05 4.89 4.75
C LEU A 63 -8.66 6.38 4.68
N LEU A 64 -8.01 6.82 3.60
CA LEU A 64 -7.44 8.16 3.50
C LEU A 64 -8.52 9.26 3.54
N LYS A 65 -8.26 10.31 4.33
CA LYS A 65 -9.08 11.54 4.40
C LYS A 65 -8.38 12.68 3.66
N GLU A 66 -9.14 13.61 3.08
CA GLU A 66 -8.60 14.79 2.38
C GLU A 66 -7.71 15.67 3.27
N LYS A 67 -8.07 15.82 4.55
CA LYS A 67 -7.33 16.63 5.53
C LYS A 67 -6.85 15.74 6.66
N ILE A 68 -5.63 15.23 6.54
CA ILE A 68 -4.99 14.40 7.55
C ILE A 68 -3.57 14.90 7.83
N SER A 69 -3.14 14.81 9.09
CA SER A 69 -1.77 15.14 9.47
C SER A 69 -0.78 14.13 8.89
N LYS A 70 0.49 14.51 8.72
CA LYS A 70 1.54 13.56 8.29
C LYS A 70 1.66 12.37 9.26
N ALA A 71 1.53 12.62 10.56
CA ALA A 71 1.61 11.59 11.58
C ALA A 71 0.45 10.59 11.47
N ASP A 72 -0.77 11.09 11.28
CA ASP A 72 -1.95 10.21 11.15
C ASP A 72 -1.97 9.50 9.80
N ARG A 73 -1.43 10.11 8.74
CA ARG A 73 -1.21 9.45 7.45
C ARG A 73 -0.30 8.23 7.59
N GLU A 74 0.81 8.34 8.32
CA GLU A 74 1.69 7.20 8.60
C GLU A 74 1.01 6.12 9.45
N LYS A 75 0.15 6.50 10.41
CA LYS A 75 -0.69 5.53 11.13
C LYS A 75 -1.65 4.78 10.20
N LEU A 76 -2.26 5.46 9.23
CA LEU A 76 -3.12 4.80 8.23
C LEU A 76 -2.35 3.81 7.36
N LYS A 77 -1.08 4.11 7.02
CA LYS A 77 -0.21 3.16 6.34
C LYS A 77 0.06 1.92 7.19
N GLN A 78 0.32 2.11 8.49
CA GLN A 78 0.51 0.97 9.40
C GLN A 78 -0.78 0.16 9.56
N ALA A 79 -1.92 0.83 9.70
CA ALA A 79 -3.23 0.19 9.79
C ALA A 79 -3.56 -0.63 8.54
N SER A 80 -3.33 -0.10 7.33
CA SER A 80 -3.56 -0.82 6.07
C SER A 80 -2.66 -2.05 5.92
N ARG A 81 -1.37 -1.95 6.24
CA ARG A 81 -0.45 -3.12 6.25
C ARG A 81 -0.91 -4.19 7.23
N ALA A 82 -1.18 -3.80 8.47
CA ALA A 82 -1.60 -4.72 9.52
C ALA A 82 -2.94 -5.40 9.18
N LEU A 83 -3.91 -4.61 8.68
CA LEU A 83 -5.21 -5.14 8.30
C LEU A 83 -5.10 -6.12 7.13
N LEU A 84 -4.31 -5.82 6.10
CA LEU A 84 -4.11 -6.74 4.97
C LEU A 84 -3.50 -8.07 5.43
N ALA A 85 -2.44 -8.01 6.25
CA ALA A 85 -1.78 -9.20 6.77
C ALA A 85 -2.77 -10.07 7.56
N SER A 86 -3.51 -9.48 8.50
CA SER A 86 -4.46 -10.23 9.31
C SER A 86 -5.66 -10.75 8.51
N LEU A 87 -6.12 -10.02 7.49
CA LEU A 87 -7.17 -10.50 6.60
C LEU A 87 -6.72 -11.71 5.78
N ARG A 88 -5.47 -11.72 5.31
CA ARG A 88 -4.89 -12.89 4.61
C ARG A 88 -4.84 -14.11 5.53
N GLU A 89 -4.46 -13.93 6.79
CA GLU A 89 -4.45 -15.01 7.79
C GLU A 89 -5.87 -15.51 8.13
N LEU A 90 -6.83 -14.60 8.32
CA LEU A 90 -8.22 -14.94 8.66
C LEU A 90 -8.93 -15.67 7.52
N ILE A 91 -8.84 -15.13 6.30
CA ILE A 91 -9.59 -15.62 5.14
C ILE A 91 -8.90 -16.83 4.49
N GLY A 92 -7.58 -16.96 4.61
CA GLY A 92 -6.79 -18.06 4.04
C GLY A 92 -7.38 -19.46 4.27
N PRO A 93 -7.78 -19.83 5.51
CA PRO A 93 -8.40 -21.12 5.81
C PRO A 93 -9.89 -21.22 5.46
N MET A 94 -10.55 -20.15 4.97
CA MET A 94 -11.98 -20.10 4.68
C MET A 94 -12.27 -20.04 3.16
N PRO A 95 -12.07 -21.14 2.41
CA PRO A 95 -12.39 -21.15 0.99
C PRO A 95 -13.89 -20.88 0.78
N LYS A 96 -14.21 -19.93 -0.12
CA LYS A 96 -15.58 -19.46 -0.40
C LYS A 96 -16.29 -18.79 0.78
N TRP A 97 -15.56 -18.13 1.68
CA TRP A 97 -16.15 -17.35 2.78
C TRP A 97 -17.25 -16.39 2.33
N THR A 98 -17.18 -15.88 1.09
CA THR A 98 -18.18 -14.99 0.48
C THR A 98 -19.54 -15.66 0.22
N GLN A 99 -19.68 -16.97 0.40
CA GLN A 99 -20.93 -17.72 0.19
C GLN A 99 -21.62 -18.12 1.50
N ASN A 100 -20.95 -17.98 2.65
CA ASN A 100 -21.48 -18.36 3.96
C ASN A 100 -21.67 -17.11 4.83
N THR A 101 -22.90 -16.91 5.31
CA THR A 101 -23.27 -15.73 6.11
C THR A 101 -22.51 -15.65 7.44
N SER A 102 -22.14 -16.78 8.03
CA SER A 102 -21.36 -16.81 9.28
C SER A 102 -19.93 -16.31 9.05
N THR A 103 -19.26 -16.80 8.00
CA THR A 103 -17.89 -16.35 7.68
C THR A 103 -17.87 -14.92 7.15
N GLN A 104 -18.92 -14.49 6.46
CA GLN A 104 -19.08 -13.08 6.09
C GLN A 104 -19.19 -12.17 7.31
N ALA A 105 -20.03 -12.54 8.29
CA ALA A 105 -20.18 -11.79 9.53
C ALA A 105 -18.86 -11.76 10.32
N GLU A 106 -18.14 -12.88 10.39
CA GLU A 106 -16.83 -12.97 11.04
C GLU A 106 -15.81 -12.00 10.42
N VAL A 107 -15.67 -11.99 9.08
CA VAL A 107 -14.78 -11.05 8.39
C VAL A 107 -15.21 -9.61 8.60
N LYS A 108 -16.52 -9.32 8.57
CA LYS A 108 -17.04 -7.96 8.78
C LYS A 108 -16.72 -7.43 10.18
N VAL A 109 -16.96 -8.24 11.21
CA VAL A 109 -16.64 -7.89 12.60
C VAL A 109 -15.13 -7.72 12.77
N PHE A 110 -14.33 -8.61 12.19
CA PHE A 110 -12.87 -8.53 12.26
C PHE A 110 -12.32 -7.22 11.68
N ILE A 111 -12.82 -6.80 10.52
CA ILE A 111 -12.43 -5.53 9.89
C ILE A 111 -12.79 -4.36 10.80
N LEU A 112 -14.02 -4.34 11.31
CA LEU A 112 -14.50 -3.29 12.18
C LEU A 112 -13.62 -3.17 13.44
N ASP A 113 -13.41 -4.27 14.16
CA ASP A 113 -12.60 -4.31 15.38
C ASP A 113 -11.15 -3.88 15.13
N SER A 114 -10.57 -4.33 14.00
CA SER A 114 -9.20 -3.95 13.62
C SER A 114 -9.09 -2.44 13.35
N LEU A 115 -10.06 -1.84 12.67
CA LEU A 115 -10.08 -0.40 12.41
C LEU A 115 -10.35 0.41 13.68
N TRP A 116 -11.18 -0.09 14.60
CA TRP A 116 -11.36 0.54 15.91
C TRP A 116 -10.07 0.67 16.71
N GLN A 117 -9.22 -0.35 16.64
CA GLN A 117 -7.95 -0.38 17.36
C GLN A 117 -6.84 0.41 16.68
N SER A 118 -6.85 0.50 15.35
CA SER A 118 -5.71 1.02 14.57
C SER A 118 -5.91 2.45 14.04
N LEU A 119 -7.15 2.92 13.86
CA LEU A 119 -7.40 4.25 13.31
C LEU A 119 -7.13 5.37 14.35
N PRO A 120 -6.52 6.49 13.93
CA PRO A 120 -6.26 7.62 14.81
C PRO A 120 -7.55 8.35 15.25
N ARG A 121 -7.66 8.64 16.55
CA ARG A 121 -8.79 9.37 17.15
C ARG A 121 -8.28 10.56 17.99
N PRO A 122 -8.55 11.82 17.60
CA PRO A 122 -9.01 12.29 16.28
C PRO A 122 -8.00 11.91 15.16
N PRO A 123 -8.36 11.97 13.85
CA PRO A 123 -9.52 12.64 13.26
C PRO A 123 -10.74 11.75 12.95
N PHE A 124 -10.69 10.43 13.18
CA PHE A 124 -11.83 9.57 12.87
C PHE A 124 -12.86 9.61 13.99
N SER A 125 -14.13 9.80 13.64
CA SER A 125 -15.26 9.53 14.52
C SER A 125 -15.66 8.05 14.48
N ASP A 126 -16.56 7.68 15.36
CA ASP A 126 -17.17 6.36 15.46
C ASP A 126 -17.90 6.00 14.15
N ASP A 127 -18.82 6.87 13.70
CA ASP A 127 -19.55 6.72 12.43
C ASP A 127 -18.61 6.63 11.21
N GLU A 128 -17.53 7.43 11.18
CA GLU A 128 -16.56 7.39 10.08
C GLU A 128 -15.73 6.12 10.08
N THR A 129 -15.50 5.52 11.25
CA THR A 129 -14.82 4.23 11.38
C THR A 129 -15.70 3.12 10.84
N GLU A 130 -16.98 3.10 11.22
CA GLU A 130 -17.95 2.14 10.71
C GLU A 130 -18.10 2.24 9.19
N ALA A 131 -18.26 3.46 8.66
CA ALA A 131 -18.34 3.69 7.21
C ALA A 131 -17.06 3.28 6.47
N SER A 132 -15.89 3.38 7.11
CA SER A 132 -14.62 2.91 6.54
C SER A 132 -14.53 1.39 6.58
N ALA A 133 -15.00 0.76 7.65
CA ALA A 133 -15.06 -0.70 7.78
C ALA A 133 -15.97 -1.32 6.72
N ASP A 134 -17.15 -0.74 6.47
CA ASP A 134 -18.05 -1.21 5.42
C ASP A 134 -17.41 -1.12 4.04
N ARG A 135 -16.75 0.00 3.70
CA ARG A 135 -16.05 0.15 2.41
C ARG A 135 -14.91 -0.86 2.23
N VAL A 136 -14.15 -1.12 3.30
CA VAL A 136 -13.09 -2.13 3.28
C VAL A 136 -13.68 -3.53 3.13
N TYR A 137 -14.76 -3.85 3.84
CA TYR A 137 -15.46 -5.13 3.71
C TYR A 137 -15.94 -5.36 2.27
N ASP A 138 -16.61 -4.38 1.67
CA ASP A 138 -17.11 -4.48 0.29
C ASP A 138 -15.97 -4.71 -0.70
N TYR A 139 -14.86 -3.99 -0.55
CA TYR A 139 -13.66 -4.17 -1.36
C TYR A 139 -13.09 -5.58 -1.24
N VAL A 140 -12.92 -6.08 -0.01
CA VAL A 140 -12.37 -7.42 0.27
C VAL A 140 -13.30 -8.52 -0.25
N TRP A 141 -14.61 -8.34 -0.09
CA TRP A 141 -15.63 -9.24 -0.62
C TRP A 141 -15.60 -9.29 -2.15
N GLN A 142 -15.61 -8.13 -2.81
CA GLN A 142 -15.57 -8.03 -4.27
C GLN A 142 -14.31 -8.68 -4.83
N ARG A 143 -13.15 -8.41 -4.22
CA ARG A 143 -11.88 -8.99 -4.66
C ARG A 143 -11.84 -10.50 -4.43
N SER A 144 -12.36 -11.00 -3.31
CA SER A 144 -12.49 -12.44 -3.05
C SER A 144 -13.47 -13.14 -4.01
N ALA A 145 -14.53 -12.45 -4.43
CA ALA A 145 -15.54 -13.00 -5.35
C ALA A 145 -15.05 -13.03 -6.81
N THR A 146 -14.17 -12.10 -7.20
CA THR A 146 -13.67 -11.96 -8.59
C THR A 146 -12.39 -12.75 -8.87
N GLY A 147 -11.67 -13.25 -7.85
CA GLY A 147 -10.57 -14.19 -8.00
C GLY A 147 -9.58 -14.17 -6.82
N PRO A 148 -8.58 -15.07 -6.76
CA PRO A 148 -7.69 -15.24 -5.61
C PRO A 148 -6.71 -14.07 -5.34
N ALA A 149 -6.80 -12.96 -6.08
CA ALA A 149 -5.75 -11.96 -6.16
C ALA A 149 -5.46 -11.18 -4.86
N LEU A 150 -6.38 -11.09 -3.89
CA LEU A 150 -6.07 -10.48 -2.57
C LEU A 150 -5.27 -11.43 -1.66
N MET A 151 -5.38 -12.74 -1.91
CA MET A 151 -4.92 -13.83 -1.03
C MET A 151 -3.63 -14.49 -1.52
N ALA A 152 -3.10 -14.07 -2.67
CA ALA A 152 -1.78 -14.48 -3.12
C ALA A 152 -0.73 -13.66 -2.34
N ALA A 153 0.14 -14.39 -1.61
CA ALA A 153 1.18 -13.83 -0.75
C ALA A 153 2.22 -13.04 -1.54
#